data_AF-A0A0J8TTM2-F1
#
_entry.id   AF-A0A0J8TTM2-F1
#
_cell.length_a   1.000
_cell.length_b   1.000
_cell.length_c   1.000
_cell.angle_alpha   90.00
_cell.angle_beta   90.00
_cell.angle_gamma   90.00
#
_symmetry.space_group_name_H-M   'P 1'
#
loop_
_entity.id
_entity.type
_entity.pdbx_description
1 polymer ?
#
loop_
_entity_poly.entity_id
_entity_poly.type
_entity_poly.pdbx_seq_one_letter_code
_entity_poly.pdbx_strand_id
1 'polypeptide(L)'
;MDKIFPHPPYAEDQPHSHIILPLHVIRAGLTVGSILSVVSATIFTAAKQPRTVSVYTTRLITYASRGSVAGMLAGAGMVTFKMRGREEIEWQDRAWRLLENKGQMEMDRWVPAGGVLGAVACVVAARRGKSAKPRDRDCGARGTGFRGGGWGGGICGMEIWGPWGQV
;
A
#
# COMPACT_ATOMS: atom_id res chain seq x y z
N MET A 1 13.70 15.94 2.47
CA MET A 1 14.23 14.56 2.65
C MET A 1 15.76 14.54 2.54
N ASP A 2 16.36 15.73 2.45
CA ASP A 2 17.74 16.01 2.03
C ASP A 2 18.77 15.57 3.09
N LYS A 3 18.27 15.14 4.26
CA LYS A 3 19.05 14.56 5.36
C LYS A 3 18.94 13.04 5.51
N ILE A 4 17.90 12.40 4.95
CA ILE A 4 17.69 10.95 5.12
C ILE A 4 18.33 10.18 3.96
N PHE A 5 18.21 10.69 2.74
CA PHE A 5 18.93 10.18 1.58
C PHE A 5 19.73 11.33 0.96
N PRO A 6 21.07 11.22 0.87
CA PRO A 6 21.87 12.21 0.17
C PRO A 6 21.45 12.26 -1.29
N HIS A 7 21.33 13.46 -1.83
CA HIS A 7 21.17 13.69 -3.26
C HIS A 7 22.49 14.28 -3.78
N PRO A 8 23.39 13.44 -4.30
CA PRO A 8 24.63 13.91 -4.89
C PRO A 8 24.35 14.68 -6.19
N PRO A 9 25.28 15.57 -6.61
CA PRO A 9 25.13 16.32 -7.85
C PRO A 9 25.17 15.44 -9.10
N TYR A 10 25.72 14.23 -9.00
CA TYR A 10 25.83 13.26 -10.08
C TYR A 10 25.09 11.97 -9.77
N ALA A 11 24.53 11.35 -10.80
CA ALA A 11 23.69 10.17 -10.66
C ALA A 11 24.47 8.93 -10.22
N GLU A 12 25.68 8.74 -10.76
CA GLU A 12 26.63 7.66 -10.47
C GLU A 12 27.08 7.62 -9.00
N ASP A 13 26.99 8.74 -8.30
CA ASP A 13 27.37 8.84 -6.90
C ASP A 13 26.21 8.50 -5.96
N GLN A 14 25.01 8.21 -6.50
CA GLN A 14 23.81 7.99 -5.69
C GLN A 14 24.02 6.82 -4.72
N PRO A 15 24.12 7.10 -3.40
CA PRO A 15 24.27 6.05 -2.42
C PRO A 15 22.91 5.35 -2.24
N HIS A 16 22.94 4.02 -2.07
CA HIS A 16 21.79 3.21 -1.65
C HIS A 16 20.66 3.11 -2.69
N SER A 17 21.01 3.16 -3.97
CA SER A 17 20.14 2.89 -5.14
C SER A 17 19.24 1.65 -4.96
N HIS A 18 19.83 0.55 -4.49
CA HIS A 18 19.18 -0.75 -4.22
C HIS A 18 18.19 -0.76 -3.06
N ILE A 19 18.13 0.30 -2.27
CA ILE A 19 17.16 0.42 -1.18
C ILE A 19 16.08 1.40 -1.57
N ILE A 20 16.47 2.56 -2.09
CA ILE A 20 15.55 3.66 -2.44
C ILE A 20 14.55 3.20 -3.51
N LEU A 21 15.05 2.60 -4.60
CA LEU A 21 14.21 2.21 -5.72
C LEU A 21 13.23 1.07 -5.35
N PRO A 22 13.67 -0.04 -4.71
CA PRO A 22 12.74 -1.07 -4.26
C PRO A 22 11.75 -0.58 -3.21
N LEU A 23 12.19 0.23 -2.25
CA LEU A 23 11.31 0.76 -1.21
C LEU A 23 10.17 1.60 -1.81
N HIS A 24 10.51 2.49 -2.76
CA HIS A 24 9.52 3.28 -3.49
C HIS A 24 8.51 2.38 -4.21
N VAL A 25 8.98 1.42 -5.01
CA VAL A 25 8.10 0.58 -5.85
C VAL A 25 7.23 -0.34 -5.00
N ILE A 26 7.77 -0.94 -3.94
CA ILE A 26 7.02 -1.82 -3.03
C ILE A 26 5.89 -1.05 -2.36
N ARG A 27 6.18 0.16 -1.90
CA ARG A 27 5.20 1.04 -1.26
C ARG A 27 4.16 1.58 -2.23
N ALA A 28 4.57 1.98 -3.42
CA ALA A 28 3.64 2.37 -4.48
C ALA A 28 2.69 1.20 -4.80
N GLY A 29 3.23 -0.02 -4.91
CA GLY A 29 2.45 -1.25 -5.06
C GLY A 29 1.47 -1.49 -3.91
N LEU A 30 1.90 -1.32 -2.66
CA LEU A 30 1.03 -1.41 -1.48
C LEU A 30 -0.14 -0.42 -1.56
N THR A 31 0.14 0.84 -1.89
CA THR A 31 -0.86 1.91 -1.94
C THR A 31 -1.86 1.66 -3.07
N VAL A 32 -1.38 1.37 -4.28
CA VAL A 32 -2.23 1.09 -5.44
C VAL A 32 -3.08 -0.17 -5.21
N GLY A 33 -2.50 -1.23 -4.64
CA GLY A 33 -3.21 -2.45 -4.29
C GLY A 33 -4.35 -2.21 -3.30
N SER A 34 -4.15 -1.33 -2.31
CA SER A 34 -5.18 -0.92 -1.35
C SER A 34 -6.34 -0.18 -2.05
N ILE A 35 -6.03 0.75 -2.95
CA ILE A 35 -7.04 1.56 -3.65
C ILE A 35 -7.88 0.67 -4.58
N LEU A 36 -7.24 -0.15 -5.40
CA LEU A 36 -7.93 -1.03 -6.35
C LEU A 36 -8.86 -2.02 -5.64
N SER A 37 -8.44 -2.53 -4.49
CA SER A 37 -9.27 -3.46 -3.71
C SER A 37 -10.43 -2.79 -2.99
N VAL A 38 -10.29 -1.53 -2.54
CA VAL A 38 -11.39 -0.71 -2.01
C VAL A 38 -12.42 -0.42 -3.10
N VAL A 39 -11.97 -0.01 -4.29
CA VAL A 39 -12.86 0.24 -5.43
C VAL A 39 -13.61 -1.04 -5.80
N SER A 40 -12.90 -2.16 -5.90
CA SER A 40 -13.50 -3.46 -6.18
C SER A 40 -14.54 -3.84 -5.12
N ALA A 41 -14.20 -3.72 -3.83
CA ALA A 41 -15.10 -4.01 -2.71
C ALA A 41 -16.36 -3.14 -2.72
N THR A 42 -16.23 -1.87 -3.10
CA THR A 42 -17.34 -0.93 -3.22
C THR A 42 -18.30 -1.38 -4.33
N ILE A 43 -17.79 -1.72 -5.51
CA ILE A 43 -18.58 -2.20 -6.65
C ILE A 43 -19.31 -3.51 -6.29
N PHE A 44 -18.60 -4.49 -5.72
CA PHE A 44 -19.20 -5.77 -5.33
C PHE A 44 -20.25 -5.63 -4.23
N THR A 45 -20.05 -4.72 -3.28
CA THR A 45 -21.02 -4.49 -2.21
C THR A 45 -22.26 -3.75 -2.72
N ALA A 46 -22.08 -2.78 -3.64
CA ALA A 46 -23.20 -2.10 -4.30
C ALA A 46 -24.07 -3.05 -5.15
N ALA A 47 -23.46 -4.07 -5.76
CA ALA A 47 -24.15 -4.98 -6.67
C ALA A 47 -24.89 -6.16 -6.00
N LYS A 48 -24.42 -6.68 -4.86
CA LYS A 48 -24.86 -8.02 -4.37
C LYS A 48 -25.22 -8.15 -2.88
N GLN A 49 -25.20 -7.11 -2.05
CA GLN A 49 -25.16 -7.27 -0.58
C GLN A 49 -26.03 -6.27 0.22
N PRO A 50 -26.40 -6.62 1.49
CA PRO A 50 -27.17 -5.74 2.37
C PRO A 50 -26.38 -4.49 2.83
N ARG A 51 -27.10 -3.37 2.93
CA ARG A 51 -26.57 -2.00 3.11
C ARG A 51 -26.33 -1.61 4.58
N THR A 52 -25.62 -2.43 5.35
CA THR A 52 -25.25 -2.07 6.73
C THR A 52 -23.83 -1.53 6.79
N VAL A 53 -23.65 -0.35 7.39
CA VAL A 53 -22.36 0.35 7.48
C VAL A 53 -21.27 -0.50 8.17
N SER A 54 -21.65 -1.28 9.18
CA SER A 54 -20.72 -2.18 9.89
C SER A 54 -20.19 -3.34 9.02
N VAL A 55 -21.04 -3.92 8.18
CA VAL A 55 -20.65 -5.01 7.25
C VAL A 55 -19.79 -4.44 6.11
N TYR A 56 -20.15 -3.26 5.62
CA TYR A 56 -19.40 -2.56 4.57
C TYR A 56 -17.98 -2.20 5.04
N THR A 57 -17.84 -1.59 6.21
CA THR A 57 -16.54 -1.20 6.77
C THR A 57 -15.62 -2.40 7.02
N THR A 58 -16.16 -3.50 7.58
CA THR A 58 -15.38 -4.74 7.80
C THR A 58 -14.90 -5.34 6.48
N ARG A 59 -15.74 -5.31 5.44
CA ARG A 59 -15.39 -5.79 4.09
C ARG A 59 -14.35 -4.91 3.43
N LEU A 60 -14.52 -3.59 3.49
CA LEU A 60 -13.55 -2.64 2.96
C LEU A 60 -12.18 -2.87 3.57
N ILE A 61 -12.10 -3.00 4.89
CA ILE A 61 -10.84 -3.29 5.58
C ILE A 61 -10.25 -4.60 5.06
N THR A 62 -11.04 -5.68 5.03
CA THR A 62 -10.54 -7.00 4.59
C THR A 62 -10.03 -6.98 3.14
N TYR A 63 -10.75 -6.33 2.23
CA TYR A 63 -10.34 -6.20 0.83
C TYR A 63 -9.11 -5.29 0.71
N ALA A 64 -9.10 -4.15 1.39
CA ALA A 64 -7.97 -3.23 1.44
C ALA A 64 -6.70 -3.94 1.92
N SER A 65 -6.76 -4.70 3.01
CA SER A 65 -5.61 -5.45 3.53
C SER A 65 -5.10 -6.47 2.51
N ARG A 66 -6.01 -7.25 1.90
CA ARG A 66 -5.64 -8.28 0.90
C ARG A 66 -5.04 -7.66 -0.36
N GLY A 67 -5.65 -6.57 -0.85
CA GLY A 67 -5.14 -5.84 -2.01
C GLY A 67 -3.81 -5.16 -1.74
N SER A 68 -3.60 -4.61 -0.54
CA SER A 68 -2.33 -4.03 -0.12
C SER A 68 -1.20 -5.06 -0.14
N VAL A 69 -1.44 -6.26 0.43
CA VAL A 69 -0.46 -7.35 0.43
C VAL A 69 -0.18 -7.83 -1.00
N ALA A 70 -1.22 -8.05 -1.80
CA ALA A 70 -1.06 -8.46 -3.20
C ALA A 70 -0.29 -7.42 -4.02
N GLY A 71 -0.61 -6.13 -3.85
CA GLY A 71 0.07 -5.03 -4.52
C GLY A 71 1.52 -4.84 -4.08
N MET A 72 1.82 -5.04 -2.79
CA MET A 72 3.19 -5.02 -2.26
C MET A 72 4.04 -6.14 -2.87
N LEU A 73 3.51 -7.37 -2.91
CA LEU A 73 4.19 -8.51 -3.52
C LEU A 73 4.38 -8.32 -5.04
N ALA A 74 3.36 -7.80 -5.72
CA ALA A 74 3.44 -7.46 -7.13
C ALA A 74 4.51 -6.38 -7.40
N GLY A 75 4.59 -5.35 -6.55
CA GLY A 75 5.61 -4.31 -6.64
C GLY A 75 7.03 -4.86 -6.44
N ALA A 76 7.22 -5.73 -5.44
CA ALA A 76 8.50 -6.42 -5.23
C ALA A 76 8.88 -7.30 -6.43
N GLY A 77 7.92 -8.05 -6.98
CA GLY A 77 8.11 -8.84 -8.20
C GLY A 77 8.44 -7.98 -9.42
N MET A 78 7.79 -6.83 -9.56
CA MET A 78 8.01 -5.91 -10.66
C MET A 78 9.42 -5.29 -10.61
N VAL A 79 9.88 -4.85 -9.44
CA VAL A 79 11.23 -4.27 -9.31
C VAL A 79 12.31 -5.32 -9.56
N THR A 80 12.12 -6.52 -9.01
CA THR A 80 13.09 -7.62 -9.20
C THR A 80 13.13 -8.07 -10.65
N PHE A 81 11.99 -8.17 -11.33
CA PHE A 81 11.95 -8.55 -12.75
C PHE A 81 12.55 -7.47 -13.65
N LYS A 82 12.18 -6.20 -13.46
CA LYS A 82 12.64 -5.10 -14.31
C LYS A 82 14.13 -4.81 -14.18
N MET A 83 14.65 -4.97 -12.96
CA MET A 83 16.05 -4.66 -12.67
C MET A 83 16.97 -5.87 -12.73
N ARG A 84 16.45 -7.07 -13.05
CA ARG A 84 17.27 -8.27 -13.25
C ARG A 84 18.20 -8.08 -14.45
N GLY A 85 19.51 -8.16 -14.21
CA GLY A 85 20.53 -8.01 -15.25
C GLY A 85 20.83 -6.56 -15.65
N ARG A 86 20.40 -5.58 -14.86
CA ARG A 86 20.79 -4.17 -15.03
C ARG A 86 22.07 -3.85 -14.25
N GLU A 87 22.90 -2.99 -14.82
CA GLU A 87 24.13 -2.51 -14.19
C GLU A 87 23.85 -1.53 -13.05
N GLU A 88 24.80 -1.41 -12.11
CA GLU A 88 24.69 -0.53 -10.93
C GLU A 88 24.36 0.92 -11.30
N ILE A 89 25.00 1.44 -12.35
CA ILE A 89 24.81 2.83 -12.80
C ILE A 89 23.35 3.06 -13.22
N GLU A 90 22.68 2.06 -13.81
CA GLU A 90 21.25 2.19 -14.14
C GLU A 90 20.35 2.20 -12.89
N TRP A 91 20.73 1.47 -11.84
CA TRP A 91 20.02 1.54 -10.54
C TRP A 91 20.16 2.93 -9.93
N GLN A 92 21.38 3.47 -9.99
CA GLN A 92 21.73 4.77 -9.45
C GLN A 92 21.04 5.92 -10.21
N ASP A 93 21.06 5.93 -11.55
CA ASP A 93 20.36 6.92 -12.39
C ASP A 93 18.84 6.94 -12.12
N ARG A 94 18.21 5.76 -12.05
CA ARG A 94 16.77 5.67 -11.77
C ARG A 94 16.44 6.13 -10.36
N ALA A 95 17.25 5.78 -9.36
CA ALA A 95 17.06 6.23 -7.99
C ALA A 95 17.29 7.75 -7.86
N TRP A 96 18.27 8.29 -8.57
CA TRP A 96 18.59 9.72 -8.59
C TRP A 96 17.44 10.55 -9.16
N ARG A 97 16.88 10.15 -10.30
CA ARG A 97 15.69 10.79 -10.90
C ARG A 97 14.46 10.73 -9.99
N LEU A 98 14.34 9.66 -9.21
CA LEU A 98 13.24 9.50 -8.25
C LEU A 98 13.34 10.51 -7.10
N LEU A 99 14.56 10.79 -6.63
CA LEU A 99 14.81 11.79 -5.60
C LEU A 99 14.59 13.22 -6.10
N GLU A 100 14.82 13.48 -7.39
CA GLU A 100 14.57 14.79 -7.99
C GLU A 100 13.07 15.12 -8.07
N ASN A 101 12.21 14.11 -8.20
CA ASN A 101 10.77 14.30 -8.16
C ASN A 101 10.23 14.53 -6.74
N LYS A 102 10.17 15.81 -6.34
CA LYS A 102 9.68 16.25 -5.03
C LYS A 102 8.28 15.75 -4.68
N GLY A 103 7.39 15.60 -5.67
CA GLY A 103 6.01 15.15 -5.44
C GLY A 103 5.96 13.69 -5.00
N GLN A 104 6.72 12.83 -5.67
CA GLN A 104 6.86 11.42 -5.30
C GLN A 104 7.55 11.28 -3.94
N MET A 105 8.54 12.13 -3.66
CA MET A 105 9.25 12.14 -2.39
C MET A 105 8.40 12.58 -1.19
N GLU A 106 7.55 13.59 -1.36
CA GLU A 106 6.64 14.04 -0.30
C GLU A 106 5.59 12.96 -0.01
N MET A 107 5.04 12.34 -1.05
CA MET A 107 4.18 11.18 -0.89
C MET A 107 4.92 10.03 -0.24
N ASP A 108 6.21 9.86 -0.57
CA ASP A 108 7.14 8.93 0.07
C ASP A 108 7.50 9.29 1.52
N ARG A 109 7.01 10.40 2.05
CA ARG A 109 7.09 10.71 3.48
C ARG A 109 5.80 10.41 4.21
N TRP A 110 4.66 10.77 3.61
CA TRP A 110 3.38 10.72 4.30
C TRP A 110 2.78 9.33 4.46
N VAL A 111 2.96 8.42 3.50
CA VAL A 111 2.27 7.10 3.56
C VAL A 111 2.68 6.24 4.78
N PRO A 112 3.95 6.08 5.20
CA PRO A 112 4.35 5.38 6.41
C PRO A 112 3.84 6.10 7.64
N ALA A 113 3.90 7.44 7.65
CA ALA A 113 3.37 8.21 8.77
C ALA A 113 1.87 7.94 8.95
N GLY A 114 1.09 7.99 7.86
CA GLY A 114 -0.33 7.66 7.85
C GLY A 114 -0.61 6.18 8.18
N GLY A 115 0.19 5.27 7.66
CA GLY A 115 0.08 3.83 7.90
C GLY A 115 0.36 3.47 9.37
N VAL A 116 1.42 4.02 9.97
CA VAL A 116 1.76 3.84 11.39
C VAL A 116 0.67 4.43 12.26
N LEU A 117 0.21 5.64 11.97
CA LEU A 117 -0.86 6.29 12.73
C LEU A 117 -2.17 5.48 12.66
N GLY A 118 -2.52 4.97 11.48
CA GLY A 118 -3.68 4.09 11.29
C GLY A 118 -3.56 2.78 12.07
N ALA A 119 -2.39 2.13 12.03
CA ALA A 119 -2.15 0.90 12.77
C ALA A 119 -2.26 1.11 14.29
N VAL A 120 -1.66 2.18 14.81
CA VAL A 120 -1.76 2.54 16.24
C VAL A 120 -3.22 2.80 16.63
N ALA A 121 -3.97 3.56 15.81
CA ALA A 121 -5.38 3.81 16.06
C ALA A 121 -6.19 2.51 16.13
N CYS A 122 -5.93 1.55 15.24
CA CYS A 122 -6.58 0.24 15.27
C CYS A 122 -6.22 -0.59 16.50
N VAL A 123 -4.95 -0.60 16.91
CA VAL A 123 -4.51 -1.29 18.14
C VAL A 123 -5.18 -0.67 19.39
N VAL A 124 -5.23 0.66 19.47
CA VAL A 124 -5.90 1.37 20.58
C VAL A 124 -7.39 1.09 20.59
N ALA A 125 -8.05 1.08 19.43
CA ALA A 125 -9.48 0.74 19.31
C ALA A 125 -9.76 -0.71 19.74
N ALA A 126 -8.89 -1.65 19.37
CA ALA A 126 -8.98 -3.05 19.79
C ALA A 126 -8.79 -3.23 21.30
N ARG A 127 -7.84 -2.50 21.92
CA ARG A 127 -7.58 -2.54 23.37
C ARG A 127 -8.69 -1.91 24.21
N ARG A 128 -9.43 -0.94 23.68
CA ARG A 128 -10.56 -0.30 24.38
C ARG A 128 -11.86 -1.13 24.37
N GLY A 129 -11.82 -2.39 23.93
CA GLY A 129 -12.97 -3.29 23.97
C GLY A 129 -14.12 -2.88 23.03
N LYS A 130 -13.90 -1.92 22.12
CA LYS A 130 -14.86 -1.52 21.08
C LYS A 130 -14.79 -2.42 19.84
N SER A 131 -14.04 -3.52 19.92
CA SER A 131 -14.16 -4.63 18.98
C SER A 131 -15.54 -5.22 19.13
N ALA A 132 -16.43 -4.91 18.19
CA ALA A 132 -17.74 -5.53 18.10
C ALA A 132 -17.56 -7.05 18.21
N LYS A 133 -18.02 -7.65 19.31
CA LYS A 133 -18.18 -9.10 19.41
C LYS A 133 -18.97 -9.54 18.16
N PRO A 134 -18.49 -10.48 17.35
CA PRO A 134 -19.36 -11.12 16.39
C PRO A 134 -20.42 -11.84 17.22
N ARG A 135 -21.63 -11.27 17.24
CA ARG A 135 -22.79 -11.90 17.84
C ARG A 135 -23.11 -13.11 16.98
N ASP A 136 -23.02 -14.29 17.58
CA ASP A 136 -23.44 -15.55 16.99
C ASP A 136 -24.77 -15.38 16.26
N ARG A 137 -24.73 -15.58 14.95
CA ARG A 137 -25.85 -16.09 14.18
C ARG A 137 -25.31 -16.99 13.09
N ASP A 138 -25.48 -18.27 13.35
CA ASP A 138 -25.65 -19.31 12.36
C ASP A 138 -26.47 -18.80 11.17
N CYS A 139 -25.90 -18.94 9.97
CA CYS A 139 -26.59 -19.39 8.77
C CYS A 139 -25.53 -19.60 7.67
N GLY A 140 -25.46 -20.84 7.18
CA GLY A 140 -24.29 -21.42 6.53
C GLY A 140 -23.85 -20.79 5.21
N ALA A 141 -22.54 -20.82 5.00
CA ALA A 141 -21.94 -20.92 3.68
C ALA A 141 -20.58 -21.60 3.82
N ARG A 142 -20.47 -22.79 3.21
CA ARG A 142 -19.22 -23.48 2.88
C ARG A 142 -18.29 -22.50 2.16
N GLY A 143 -17.02 -22.47 2.57
CA GLY A 143 -16.00 -21.68 1.87
C GLY A 143 -14.75 -21.50 2.72
N THR A 144 -14.00 -22.58 2.89
CA THR A 144 -12.54 -22.65 3.14
C THR A 144 -11.79 -21.34 3.41
N GLY A 145 -11.23 -21.26 4.62
CA GLY A 145 -9.81 -20.93 4.82
C GLY A 145 -9.44 -19.45 4.89
N PHE A 146 -9.45 -18.90 6.11
CA PHE A 146 -8.29 -18.37 6.86
C PHE A 146 -8.79 -17.38 7.90
N ARG A 147 -8.91 -17.87 9.14
CA ARG A 147 -9.29 -17.10 10.33
C ARG A 147 -8.00 -16.62 10.98
N GLY A 148 -7.71 -15.33 10.90
CA GLY A 148 -6.53 -14.77 11.58
C GLY A 148 -6.45 -13.25 11.48
N GLY A 149 -6.76 -12.58 12.60
CA GLY A 149 -6.14 -11.33 13.07
C GLY A 149 -6.17 -10.11 12.15
N GLY A 150 -7.01 -9.14 12.49
CA GLY A 150 -7.21 -7.91 11.74
C GLY A 150 -5.96 -7.02 11.59
N TRP A 151 -5.92 -6.34 10.45
CA TRP A 151 -5.03 -5.23 10.16
C TRP A 151 -5.85 -4.15 9.46
N GLY A 152 -6.39 -3.22 10.24
CA GLY A 152 -7.11 -2.05 9.76
C GLY A 152 -6.17 -0.85 9.69
N GLY A 153 -6.29 -0.09 8.61
CA GLY A 153 -5.54 1.14 8.36
C GLY A 153 -5.28 1.21 6.87
N GLY A 154 -5.68 2.22 6.12
CA GLY A 154 -6.40 3.46 6.37
C GLY A 154 -6.54 4.07 4.97
N ILE A 155 -7.74 4.48 4.58
CA ILE A 155 -7.96 5.05 3.24
C ILE A 155 -7.94 6.57 3.43
N CYS A 156 -6.88 7.22 2.97
CA CYS A 156 -6.87 8.65 2.73
C CYS A 156 -6.53 8.85 1.25
N GLY A 157 -7.33 9.69 0.59
CA GLY A 157 -7.53 9.71 -0.86
C GLY A 157 -6.26 9.91 -1.67
N MET A 158 -6.30 9.39 -2.89
CA MET A 158 -5.36 9.79 -3.93
C MET A 158 -6.01 9.75 -5.30
N GLU A 159 -5.81 10.84 -6.01
CA GLU A 159 -6.16 11.07 -7.40
C GLU A 159 -5.54 9.97 -8.27
N ILE A 160 -6.37 9.47 -9.18
CA ILE A 160 -5.99 8.55 -10.24
C ILE A 160 -5.04 9.33 -11.17
N TRP A 161 -3.79 8.88 -11.31
CA TRP A 161 -2.88 9.42 -12.33
C TRP A 161 -2.42 8.38 -13.33
N GLY A 162 -2.42 8.83 -14.58
CA GLY A 162 -2.26 8.10 -15.82
C GLY A 162 -0.81 7.76 -16.20
N PRO A 163 -0.60 7.40 -17.47
CA PRO A 163 0.45 6.49 -17.91
C PRO A 163 1.84 7.12 -17.86
N TRP A 164 2.77 6.37 -17.29
CA TRP A 164 4.20 6.63 -17.37
C TRP A 164 4.65 6.58 -18.84
N GLY A 165 4.88 7.75 -19.42
CA GLY A 165 5.47 7.89 -20.74
C GLY A 165 5.84 9.34 -21.03
N GLN A 166 7.14 9.57 -21.31
CA GLN A 166 7.79 10.87 -21.62
C GLN A 166 7.97 11.72 -20.34
N VAL A 167 9.17 11.98 -19.82
CA VAL A 167 10.43 12.46 -20.43
C VAL A 167 11.62 11.92 -19.62
#